data_AF-A0A943YYJ6-F1
#
_entry.id   AF-A0A943YYJ6-F1
#
_cell.length_a   1.000
_cell.length_b   1.000
_cell.length_c   1.000
_cell.angle_alpha   90.00
_cell.angle_beta   90.00
_cell.angle_gamma   90.00
#
_symmetry.space_group_name_H-M   'P 1'
#
loop_
_entity.id
_entity.type
_entity.pdbx_description
1 polymer ?
#
loop_
_entity_poly.entity_id
_entity_poly.type
_entity_poly.pdbx_seq_one_letter_code
_entity_poly.pdbx_strand_id
1 'polypeptide(L)'
;MSTYAYRKPDKSDEVAAEDLYSEPAGKTYYCPDPDCLAWLTPVMRNGIRNPYFRALPSHPHREGCPFAKNAASPKERYDERKFDFHCILSNFMSADKGSSSHTNHTAIHPSARTDLEPKEQGVPRTIRQTYDLLKQLPSSSYYGGTRVADMLFDSRSS
;
A
#
# COMPACT_ATOMS: atom_id res chain seq x y z
N MET A 1 -5.12 3.28 -6.87
CA MET A 1 -3.82 3.86 -7.27
C MET A 1 -2.74 2.85 -6.91
N SER A 2 -1.75 2.63 -7.77
CA SER A 2 -0.60 1.76 -7.43
C SER A 2 0.72 2.52 -7.57
N THR A 3 1.70 2.21 -6.73
CA THR A 3 3.06 2.78 -6.81
C THR A 3 3.96 2.01 -7.77
N TYR A 4 3.52 0.84 -8.23
CA TYR A 4 4.21 0.01 -9.20
C TYR A 4 3.21 -0.62 -10.18
N ALA A 5 3.73 -1.09 -11.32
CA ALA A 5 2.97 -1.76 -12.37
C ALA A 5 3.89 -2.71 -13.15
N TYR A 6 3.34 -3.40 -14.15
CA TYR A 6 4.14 -4.20 -15.08
C TYR A 6 4.17 -3.57 -16.47
N ARG A 7 5.30 -3.66 -17.18
CA ARG A 7 5.44 -3.20 -18.57
C ARG A 7 4.73 -4.12 -19.56
N LYS A 8 4.53 -5.39 -19.18
CA LYS A 8 3.98 -6.44 -20.03
C LYS A 8 2.74 -7.10 -19.40
N PRO A 9 1.80 -7.63 -20.20
CA PRO A 9 0.60 -8.30 -19.69
C PRO A 9 0.89 -9.63 -18.98
N ASP A 10 2.04 -10.26 -19.29
CA ASP A 10 2.54 -11.48 -18.65
C ASP A 10 3.06 -11.26 -17.21
N LYS A 11 3.14 -9.99 -16.78
CA LYS A 11 3.57 -9.59 -15.43
C LYS A 11 5.01 -10.02 -15.10
N SER A 12 5.87 -10.08 -16.12
CA SER A 12 7.29 -10.46 -15.93
C SER A 12 8.22 -9.28 -15.62
N ASP A 13 7.83 -8.06 -16.02
CA ASP A 13 8.70 -6.87 -16.05
C ASP A 13 8.10 -5.77 -15.18
N GLU A 14 8.47 -5.78 -13.89
CA GLU A 14 8.00 -4.87 -12.86
C GLU A 14 8.66 -3.49 -12.99
N VAL A 15 7.90 -2.43 -12.73
CA VAL A 15 8.40 -1.06 -12.74
C VAL A 15 7.73 -0.20 -11.67
N ALA A 16 8.53 0.53 -10.91
CA ALA A 16 8.04 1.51 -9.95
C ALA A 16 7.66 2.82 -10.65
N ALA A 17 6.68 3.54 -10.13
CA ALA A 17 6.26 4.82 -10.69
C ALA A 17 7.36 5.88 -10.54
N GLU A 18 8.19 5.75 -9.51
CA GLU A 18 9.35 6.57 -9.21
C GLU A 18 10.49 6.39 -10.23
N ASP A 19 10.56 5.26 -10.94
CA ASP A 19 11.64 5.03 -11.90
C ASP A 19 11.31 5.59 -13.30
N LEU A 20 10.08 6.07 -13.50
CA LEU A 20 9.58 6.47 -14.82
C LEU A 20 9.88 7.92 -15.20
N TYR A 21 10.59 8.71 -14.39
CA TYR A 21 10.87 10.13 -14.67
C TYR A 21 11.54 10.39 -16.03
N SER A 22 12.26 9.40 -16.57
CA SER A 22 12.98 9.49 -17.84
C SER A 22 12.32 8.74 -19.00
N GLU A 23 11.19 8.06 -18.77
CA GLU A 23 10.54 7.24 -19.79
C GLU A 23 9.59 8.06 -20.67
N PRO A 24 9.50 7.76 -21.99
CA PRO A 24 8.65 8.49 -22.91
C PRO A 24 7.17 8.39 -22.50
N ALA A 25 6.49 9.53 -22.54
CA ALA A 25 5.06 9.63 -22.25
C ALA A 25 4.24 8.76 -23.21
N GLY A 26 3.14 8.20 -22.73
CA GLY A 26 2.18 7.45 -23.55
C GLY A 26 2.35 5.92 -23.55
N LYS A 27 3.34 5.37 -22.81
CA LYS A 27 3.39 3.92 -22.56
C LYS A 27 2.23 3.46 -21.66
N THR A 28 1.67 2.30 -21.98
CA THR A 28 0.64 1.63 -21.19
C THR A 28 1.28 0.56 -20.33
N TYR A 29 0.83 0.47 -19.08
CA TYR A 29 1.30 -0.49 -18.07
C TYR A 29 0.14 -1.36 -17.60
N TYR A 30 0.43 -2.42 -16.83
CA TYR A 30 -0.55 -3.42 -16.43
C TYR A 30 -0.66 -3.51 -14.90
N CYS A 31 -1.87 -3.80 -14.43
CA CYS A 31 -2.14 -3.95 -13.00
C CYS A 31 -1.34 -5.10 -12.37
N PRO A 32 -0.76 -4.91 -11.16
CA PRO A 32 -0.03 -5.97 -10.49
C PRO A 32 -0.85 -7.15 -9.99
N ASP A 33 -2.18 -6.99 -9.86
CA ASP A 33 -3.04 -8.09 -9.44
C ASP A 33 -3.15 -9.12 -10.58
N PRO A 34 -2.77 -10.41 -10.38
CA PRO A 34 -2.71 -11.44 -11.41
C PRO A 34 -4.04 -11.63 -12.17
N ASP A 35 -5.17 -11.47 -11.47
CA ASP A 35 -6.50 -11.64 -12.04
C ASP A 35 -7.05 -10.34 -12.67
N CYS A 36 -6.30 -9.24 -12.59
CA CYS A 36 -6.71 -7.95 -13.13
C CYS A 36 -6.07 -7.68 -14.49
N LEU A 37 -6.90 -7.30 -15.46
CA LEU A 37 -6.52 -6.94 -16.83
C LEU A 37 -6.51 -5.42 -17.07
N ALA A 38 -6.52 -4.62 -16.00
CA ALA A 38 -6.58 -3.17 -16.14
C ALA A 38 -5.31 -2.59 -16.74
N TRP A 39 -5.49 -1.59 -17.59
CA TRP A 39 -4.39 -0.83 -18.18
C TRP A 39 -4.16 0.43 -17.39
N LEU A 40 -2.90 0.75 -17.17
CA LEU A 40 -2.45 1.81 -16.30
C LEU A 40 -1.62 2.82 -17.08
N THR A 41 -1.75 4.09 -16.70
CA THR A 41 -0.88 5.20 -17.14
C THR A 41 -0.14 5.75 -15.93
N PRO A 42 1.16 6.10 -16.06
CA PRO A 42 1.86 6.82 -15.02
C PRO A 42 1.28 8.22 -14.89
N VAL A 43 1.19 8.68 -13.64
CA VAL A 43 0.79 10.03 -13.27
C VAL A 43 1.89 10.60 -12.41
N MET A 44 2.64 11.53 -12.98
CA MET A 44 3.67 12.30 -12.28
C MET A 44 3.10 13.69 -12.03
N ARG A 45 2.99 14.09 -10.77
CA ARG A 45 2.55 15.46 -10.43
C ARG A 45 3.77 16.21 -9.93
N ASN A 46 4.32 17.08 -10.78
CA ASN A 46 5.49 17.95 -10.54
C ASN A 46 5.70 18.31 -9.05
N GLY A 47 6.52 17.52 -8.35
CA GLY A 47 7.00 17.76 -6.98
C GLY A 47 5.98 17.72 -5.82
N ILE A 48 4.67 17.67 -6.05
CA ILE A 48 3.66 17.81 -4.97
C ILE A 48 3.20 16.45 -4.42
N ARG A 49 3.21 15.39 -5.22
CA ARG A 49 2.82 14.04 -4.80
C ARG A 49 3.75 13.00 -5.41
N ASN A 50 3.94 11.90 -4.67
CA ASN A 50 4.65 10.74 -5.18
C ASN A 50 4.00 10.27 -6.49
N PRO A 51 4.80 9.87 -7.50
CA PRO A 51 4.28 9.35 -8.75
C PRO A 51 3.50 8.07 -8.49
N TYR A 52 2.47 7.82 -9.30
CA TYR A 52 1.63 6.64 -9.18
C TYR A 52 1.04 6.26 -10.53
N PHE A 53 0.53 5.04 -10.61
CA PHE A 53 -0.22 4.56 -11.76
C PHE A 53 -1.73 4.68 -11.53
N ARG A 54 -2.43 5.10 -12.58
CA ARG A 54 -3.89 5.24 -12.64
C ARG A 54 -4.45 4.40 -13.76
N ALA A 55 -5.56 3.72 -13.50
CA ALA A 55 -6.26 2.96 -14.53
C ALA A 55 -6.84 3.85 -15.64
N LEU A 56 -6.77 3.36 -16.87
CA LEU A 56 -7.43 3.95 -18.02
C LEU A 56 -8.94 3.66 -17.94
N PRO A 57 -9.81 4.65 -18.27
CA PRO A 57 -11.26 4.42 -18.29
C PRO A 57 -11.71 3.31 -19.25
N SER A 58 -10.94 3.07 -20.32
CA SER A 58 -11.25 2.02 -21.31
C SER A 58 -10.98 0.59 -20.81
N HIS A 59 -10.07 0.43 -19.85
CA HIS A 59 -9.68 -0.87 -19.29
C HIS A 59 -9.58 -0.74 -17.77
N PRO A 60 -10.73 -0.60 -17.08
CA PRO A 60 -10.77 -0.37 -15.64
C PRO A 60 -10.35 -1.62 -14.85
N HIS A 61 -10.11 -1.44 -13.55
CA HIS A 61 -9.94 -2.55 -12.64
C HIS A 61 -11.20 -3.42 -12.53
N ARG A 62 -10.99 -4.72 -12.31
CA ARG A 62 -12.06 -5.63 -11.90
C ARG A 62 -12.61 -5.24 -10.54
N GLU A 63 -13.85 -5.63 -10.27
CA GLU A 63 -14.45 -5.45 -8.95
C GLU A 63 -13.61 -6.16 -7.86
N GLY A 64 -13.42 -5.48 -6.72
CA GLY A 64 -12.62 -5.99 -5.61
C GLY A 64 -11.10 -5.95 -5.80
N CYS A 65 -10.58 -5.42 -6.93
CA CYS A 65 -9.14 -5.30 -7.13
C CYS A 65 -8.50 -4.43 -6.03
N PRO A 66 -7.41 -4.90 -5.38
CA PRO A 66 -6.77 -4.17 -4.28
C PRO A 66 -6.19 -2.82 -4.73
N PHE A 67 -5.81 -2.71 -6.01
CA PHE A 67 -5.25 -1.49 -6.60
C PHE A 67 -6.30 -0.50 -7.11
N ALA A 68 -7.58 -0.90 -7.17
CA ALA A 68 -8.67 -0.04 -7.63
C ALA A 68 -8.98 1.09 -6.63
N LYS A 69 -8.78 0.86 -5.33
CA LYS A 69 -9.06 1.85 -4.30
C LYS A 69 -8.04 2.99 -4.37
N ASN A 70 -8.52 4.21 -4.13
CA ASN A 70 -7.68 5.39 -3.89
C ASN A 70 -7.11 5.33 -2.47
N ALA A 71 -6.33 4.29 -2.16
CA ALA A 71 -5.54 4.28 -0.94
C ALA A 71 -4.38 5.27 -1.11
N ALA A 72 -4.18 6.15 -0.12
CA ALA A 72 -2.93 6.89 0.01
C ALA A 72 -1.76 5.90 0.01
N SER A 73 -0.61 6.32 -0.50
CA SER A 73 0.54 5.44 -0.56
C SER A 73 0.84 4.87 0.84
N PRO A 74 1.23 3.60 0.97
CA PRO A 74 1.73 2.98 2.20
C PRO A 74 2.60 3.92 3.07
N LYS A 75 3.52 4.61 2.39
CA LYS A 75 4.50 5.53 2.96
C LYS A 75 3.89 6.78 3.58
N GLU A 76 2.75 7.25 3.07
CA GLU A 76 2.07 8.43 3.62
C GLU A 76 1.27 8.10 4.88
N ARG A 77 0.86 6.83 5.05
CA ARG A 77 -0.09 6.41 6.08
C ARG A 77 0.55 5.83 7.33
N TYR A 78 1.69 5.16 7.20
CA TYR A 78 2.32 4.42 8.28
C TYR A 78 3.81 4.73 8.39
N ASP A 79 4.31 4.74 9.63
CA ASP A 79 5.72 4.95 9.93
C ASP A 79 6.45 3.62 9.79
N GLU A 80 7.19 3.47 8.67
CA GLU A 80 7.94 2.26 8.37
C GLU A 80 8.96 1.90 9.47
N ARG A 81 9.53 2.90 10.17
CA ARG A 81 10.53 2.66 11.23
C ARG A 81 9.93 1.98 12.45
N LYS A 82 8.61 2.11 12.63
CA LYS A 82 7.86 1.47 13.72
C LYS A 82 7.21 0.16 13.28
N PHE A 83 7.34 -0.22 12.01
CA PHE A 83 6.79 -1.47 11.50
C PHE A 83 7.74 -2.63 11.82
N ASP A 84 7.29 -3.51 12.71
CA ASP A 84 7.93 -4.80 12.98
C ASP A 84 6.91 -5.92 12.70
N PHE A 85 7.17 -6.67 11.64
CA PHE A 85 6.28 -7.73 11.19
C PHE A 85 6.11 -8.85 12.24
N HIS A 86 7.19 -9.25 12.90
CA HIS A 86 7.14 -10.32 13.90
C HIS A 86 6.39 -9.88 15.16
N CYS A 87 6.58 -8.63 15.58
CA CYS A 87 5.81 -8.04 16.69
C CYS A 87 4.31 -7.92 16.35
N ILE A 88 3.99 -7.52 15.12
CA ILE A 88 2.59 -7.46 14.64
C ILE A 88 1.96 -8.87 14.63
N LEU A 89 2.66 -9.87 14.09
CA LEU A 89 2.19 -11.25 14.08
C LEU A 89 2.03 -11.83 15.49
N SER A 90 2.99 -11.59 16.39
CA SER A 90 2.91 -12.10 17.76
C SER A 90 1.72 -11.51 18.50
N ASN A 91 1.42 -10.22 18.30
CA ASN A 91 0.24 -9.57 18.85
C ASN A 91 -1.07 -10.17 18.30
N PHE A 92 -1.11 -10.57 17.02
CA PHE A 92 -2.28 -11.26 16.45
C PHE A 92 -2.46 -12.66 17.02
N MET A 93 -1.36 -13.38 17.25
CA MET A 93 -1.35 -14.73 17.80
C MET A 93 -1.63 -14.76 19.32
N SER A 94 -1.34 -13.66 20.03
CA SER A 94 -1.49 -13.53 21.48
C SER A 94 -2.91 -13.15 21.91
N ALA A 95 -3.93 -13.40 21.08
CA ALA A 95 -5.30 -13.41 21.54
C ALA A 95 -5.37 -14.36 22.76
N ASP A 96 -5.82 -13.84 23.90
CA ASP A 96 -5.85 -14.48 25.22
C ASP A 96 -4.66 -14.22 26.16
N LYS A 97 -4.37 -12.94 26.42
CA LYS A 97 -4.19 -12.50 27.82
C LYS A 97 -5.10 -11.31 28.05
N GLY A 98 -6.19 -11.52 28.80
CA GLY A 98 -7.17 -10.49 29.09
C GLY A 98 -6.48 -9.17 29.49
N SER A 99 -6.71 -8.13 28.70
CA SER A 99 -6.29 -6.78 29.06
C SER A 99 -7.16 -6.31 30.23
N SER A 100 -6.70 -6.61 31.45
CA SER A 100 -7.05 -5.82 32.61
C SER A 100 -6.47 -4.42 32.43
N SER A 101 -7.29 -3.52 31.88
CA SER A 101 -7.56 -2.16 32.36
C SER A 101 -8.20 -1.35 31.24
N HIS A 102 -9.52 -1.44 31.13
CA HIS A 102 -10.28 -0.30 30.63
C HIS A 102 -10.18 0.81 31.69
N THR A 103 -9.07 1.55 31.69
CA THR A 103 -9.11 2.90 32.25
C THR A 103 -9.90 3.74 31.25
N ASN A 104 -11.14 4.01 31.60
CA ASN A 104 -12.02 4.91 30.86
C ASN A 104 -11.39 6.30 30.81
N HIS A 105 -10.57 6.56 29.80
CA HIS A 105 -10.35 7.92 29.35
C HIS A 105 -11.60 8.30 28.57
N THR A 106 -12.50 9.03 29.24
CA THR A 106 -13.53 9.85 28.61
C THR A 106 -12.85 10.79 27.63
N ALA A 107 -12.74 10.37 26.37
CA ALA A 107 -12.31 11.24 25.29
C ALA A 107 -13.45 12.22 25.02
N ILE A 108 -13.34 13.38 25.64
CA ILE A 108 -14.04 14.61 25.24
C ILE A 108 -13.82 14.77 23.73
N HIS A 109 -14.90 14.83 22.96
CA HIS A 109 -14.85 15.20 21.55
C HIS A 109 -14.35 16.64 21.42
N PRO A 110 -13.20 16.92 20.77
CA PRO A 110 -12.92 18.25 20.28
C PRO A 110 -13.40 18.31 18.83
N SER A 111 -14.45 19.09 18.64
CA SER A 111 -14.92 19.57 17.34
C SER A 111 -13.78 20.20 16.54
N ALA A 112 -13.82 19.97 15.22
CA ALA A 112 -13.07 20.68 14.16
C ALA A 112 -11.52 20.71 14.33
N ARG A 113 -10.82 19.71 13.76
CA ARG A 113 -9.38 19.83 13.50
C ARG A 113 -9.18 20.52 12.14
N THR A 114 -8.51 21.66 12.17
CA THR A 114 -7.96 22.37 11.01
C THR A 114 -6.85 21.54 10.36
N ASP A 115 -6.78 21.59 9.02
CA ASP A 115 -6.03 20.68 8.13
C ASP A 115 -4.49 20.82 8.14
N LEU A 116 -3.84 21.16 9.27
CA LEU A 116 -2.41 21.48 9.29
C LEU A 116 -1.55 20.77 10.34
N GLU A 117 -2.08 19.82 11.10
CA GLU A 117 -1.28 18.99 12.00
C GLU A 117 -0.75 17.75 11.27
N PRO A 118 0.57 17.44 11.32
CA PRO A 118 1.10 16.19 10.78
C PRO A 118 0.39 15.02 11.44
N LYS A 119 -0.39 14.28 10.67
CA LYS A 119 -1.07 13.08 11.16
C LYS A 119 0.01 12.12 11.61
N GLU A 120 0.17 11.91 12.92
CA GLU A 120 1.15 10.95 13.44
C GLU A 120 0.98 9.62 12.70
N GLN A 121 2.00 9.26 11.92
CA GLN A 121 1.98 8.05 11.12
C GLN A 121 2.04 6.87 12.10
N GLY A 122 0.94 6.12 12.16
CA GLY A 122 0.79 4.98 13.04
C GLY A 122 1.45 3.72 12.48
N VAL A 123 1.25 2.60 13.17
CA VAL A 123 1.58 1.24 12.69
C VAL A 123 0.25 0.52 12.37
N PRO A 124 0.17 -0.31 11.32
CA PRO A 124 -1.01 -1.15 11.07
C PRO A 124 -1.29 -2.05 12.29
N ARG A 125 -2.55 -2.08 12.73
CA ARG A 125 -2.98 -2.78 13.95
C ARG A 125 -3.83 -4.02 13.69
N THR A 126 -4.11 -4.34 12.43
CA THR A 126 -4.94 -5.49 12.06
C THR A 126 -4.32 -6.23 10.90
N ILE A 127 -4.58 -7.54 10.81
CA ILE A 127 -4.14 -8.38 9.68
C ILE A 127 -4.57 -7.75 8.35
N ARG A 128 -5.82 -7.24 8.30
CA ARG A 128 -6.36 -6.56 7.12
C ARG A 128 -5.53 -5.33 6.72
N GLN A 129 -5.18 -4.48 7.68
CA GLN A 129 -4.38 -3.29 7.42
C GLN A 129 -2.97 -3.65 6.97
N THR A 130 -2.33 -4.62 7.61
CA THR A 130 -1.01 -5.12 7.22
C THR A 130 -1.05 -5.73 5.81
N TYR A 131 -2.08 -6.52 5.51
CA TYR A 131 -2.28 -7.09 4.18
C TYR A 131 -2.48 -6.01 3.11
N ASP A 132 -3.42 -5.08 3.32
CA ASP A 132 -3.70 -4.00 2.37
C ASP A 132 -2.48 -3.08 2.16
N LEU A 133 -1.63 -2.94 3.18
CA LEU A 133 -0.35 -2.23 3.11
C LEU A 133 0.67 -2.97 2.24
N LEU A 134 0.97 -4.22 2.58
CA LEU A 134 1.99 -5.03 1.90
C LEU A 134 1.60 -5.38 0.46
N LYS A 135 0.30 -5.52 0.16
CA LYS A 135 -0.18 -5.79 -1.21
C LYS A 135 0.10 -4.62 -2.17
N GLN A 136 0.19 -3.39 -1.64
CA GLN A 136 0.51 -2.21 -2.43
C GLN A 136 2.01 -2.07 -2.74
N LEU A 137 2.85 -2.94 -2.18
CA LEU A 137 4.29 -2.94 -2.41
C LEU A 137 4.69 -4.08 -3.37
N PRO A 138 5.74 -3.87 -4.18
CA PRO A 138 6.40 -4.93 -4.93
C PRO A 138 6.83 -6.10 -4.05
N SER A 139 6.73 -7.34 -4.54
CA SER A 139 7.20 -8.52 -3.78
C SER A 139 8.71 -8.51 -3.55
N SER A 140 9.46 -7.91 -4.49
CA SER A 140 10.90 -7.69 -4.45
C SER A 140 11.35 -6.62 -3.43
N SER A 141 10.43 -5.77 -2.97
CA SER A 141 10.74 -4.64 -2.09
C SER A 141 10.84 -5.03 -0.62
N TYR A 142 11.29 -4.07 0.21
CA TYR A 142 11.39 -4.19 1.65
C TYR A 142 10.46 -3.19 2.34
N TYR A 143 9.93 -3.58 3.49
CA TYR A 143 9.18 -2.69 4.37
C TYR A 143 9.48 -3.04 5.83
N GLY A 144 9.94 -2.06 6.61
CA GLY A 144 10.38 -2.29 7.99
C GLY A 144 11.54 -3.29 8.07
N GLY A 145 12.45 -3.24 7.09
CA GLY A 145 13.62 -4.12 7.00
C GLY A 145 13.34 -5.57 6.60
N THR A 146 12.08 -5.97 6.40
CA THR A 146 11.71 -7.32 5.97
C THR A 146 11.26 -7.32 4.51
N ARG A 147 11.61 -8.36 3.74
CA ARG A 147 11.19 -8.46 2.33
C ARG A 147 9.68 -8.72 2.26
N VAL A 148 8.98 -8.03 1.36
CA VAL A 148 7.52 -8.16 1.22
C VAL A 148 7.10 -9.59 0.87
N ALA A 149 7.86 -10.27 0.01
CA ALA A 149 7.62 -11.67 -0.33
C ALA A 149 7.69 -12.63 0.88
N ASP A 150 8.49 -12.32 1.90
CA ASP A 150 8.63 -13.16 3.11
C ASP A 150 7.48 -12.91 4.10
N MET A 151 6.84 -11.75 4.02
CA MET A 151 5.68 -11.39 4.85
C MET A 151 4.35 -11.80 4.24
N LEU A 152 4.27 -11.83 2.91
CA LEU A 152 3.05 -12.07 2.17
C LEU A 152 3.28 -13.17 1.11
N PHE A 153 2.79 -14.36 1.44
CA PHE A 153 2.87 -15.52 0.56
C PHE A 153 1.69 -15.48 -0.43
N ASP A 154 1.87 -14.82 -1.57
CA ASP A 154 0.91 -14.84 -2.67
C ASP A 154 1.56 -15.20 -4.01
N SER A 155 0.76 -15.28 -5.06
CA SER A 155 1.18 -15.64 -6.40
C SER A 155 2.16 -14.67 -7.07
N ARG A 156 2.56 -13.57 -6.40
CA ARG A 156 3.63 -12.66 -6.84
C ARG A 156 4.99 -13.02 -6.23
N SER A 157 5.02 -13.95 -5.29
CA SER A 157 6.22 -14.35 -4.53
C SER A 157 6.95 -15.57 -5.12
N SER A 158 6.50 -16.05 -6.30
CA SER A 158 7.02 -17.23 -7.02
C SER A 158 8.30 -16.95 -7.80
#